data_AF-A0A9P5VFP6-F1
#
_entry.id   AF-A0A9P5VFP6-F1
#
_cell.length_a   1.000
_cell.length_b   1.000
_cell.length_c   1.000
_cell.angle_alpha   90.00
_cell.angle_beta   90.00
_cell.angle_gamma   90.00
#
_symmetry.space_group_name_H-M   'P 1'
#
loop_
_entity.id
_entity.type
_entity.pdbx_description
1 polymer ?
#
loop_
_entity_poly.entity_id
_entity_poly.type
_entity_poly.pdbx_seq_one_letter_code
_entity_poly.pdbx_strand_id
1 'polypeptide(L)' 'KPAGALLSSTAHAVEREFRILKALGEHSDVPVPKVYTLCEDASVIGTPFYVMEFLEGRIFSDITLTKLPFEE' A
#
# COMPACT_ATOMS: atom_id res chain seq x y z
N LYS A 1 6.66 10.40 -14.55
CA LYS A 1 7.75 10.43 -13.54
C LYS A 1 7.94 11.88 -13.13
N PRO A 2 7.89 12.23 -11.84
CA PRO A 2 8.12 13.61 -11.42
C PRO A 2 9.57 14.02 -11.77
N ALA A 3 9.78 15.29 -12.09
CA ALA A 3 11.11 15.82 -12.37
C ALA A 3 11.83 16.10 -11.05
N GLY A 4 12.91 15.36 -10.78
CA GLY A 4 13.76 15.55 -9.61
C GLY A 4 14.86 14.48 -9.55
N ALA A 5 16.05 14.85 -9.10
CA ALA A 5 17.15 13.91 -8.92
C ALA A 5 16.74 12.84 -7.89
N LEU A 6 16.69 11.58 -8.34
CA LEU A 6 16.42 10.44 -7.49
C LEU A 6 17.53 10.33 -6.45
N LEU A 7 17.19 10.50 -5.17
CA LEU A 7 18.13 10.35 -4.06
C LEU A 7 18.66 8.91 -3.92
N SER A 8 18.06 7.94 -4.63
CA SER A 8 18.59 6.59 -4.84
C SER A 8 17.87 5.94 -6.01
N SER A 9 18.59 5.25 -6.90
CA SER A 9 18.03 4.36 -7.93
C SER A 9 17.23 3.18 -7.36
N THR A 10 17.25 3.01 -6.02
CA THR A 10 16.57 1.97 -5.24
C THR A 10 15.32 2.49 -4.53
N ALA A 11 14.96 3.77 -4.71
CA ALA A 11 13.85 4.43 -4.01
C ALA A 11 12.51 4.27 -4.75
N HIS A 12 12.14 3.02 -5.06
CA HIS A 12 10.79 2.64 -5.47
C HIS A 12 10.19 1.84 -4.31
N ALA A 13 9.22 2.44 -3.62
CA ALA A 13 8.70 1.90 -2.37
C ALA A 13 7.67 0.78 -2.58
N VAL A 14 7.25 0.49 -3.82
CA VAL A 14 6.15 -0.42 -4.12
C VAL A 14 6.49 -1.90 -3.88
N GLU A 15 7.71 -2.33 -4.18
CA GLU A 15 8.19 -3.69 -3.92
C GLU A 15 8.37 -3.92 -2.41
N ARG A 16 8.78 -2.86 -1.70
CA ARG A 16 8.90 -2.91 -0.23
C ARG A 16 7.52 -2.97 0.42
N GLU A 17 6.58 -2.15 -0.02
CA GLU A 17 5.19 -2.17 0.45
C GLU A 17 4.52 -3.52 0.21
N PHE A 18 4.64 -4.07 -1.01
CA PHE A 18 4.12 -5.40 -1.33
C PHE A 18 4.67 -6.48 -0.37
N ARG A 19 6.00 -6.50 -0.15
CA ARG A 19 6.62 -7.48 0.76
C ARG A 19 6.16 -7.33 2.20
N ILE A 20 6.03 -6.09 2.69
CA ILE A 20 5.56 -5.83 4.06
C ILE A 20 4.10 -6.25 4.21
N LEU A 21 3.22 -5.81 3.30
CA LEU A 21 1.80 -6.17 3.33
C LEU A 21 1.59 -7.69 3.22
N LYS A 22 2.35 -8.35 2.33
CA LYS A 22 2.31 -9.81 2.20
C LYS A 22 2.71 -10.51 3.50
N ALA A 23 3.85 -10.12 4.09
CA ALA A 23 4.34 -10.71 5.33
C ALA A 23 3.39 -10.46 6.51
N LEU A 24 2.81 -9.26 6.62
CA LEU A 24 1.81 -8.96 7.64
C LEU A 24 0.57 -9.84 7.48
N GLY A 25 0.03 -9.96 6.25
CA GLY A 25 -1.18 -10.75 5.99
C GLY A 25 -0.97 -12.27 6.08
N GLU A 26 0.24 -12.77 5.87
CA GLU A 26 0.55 -14.21 5.93
C GLU A 26 1.05 -14.69 7.30
N HIS A 27 1.62 -13.79 8.12
CA HIS A 27 2.36 -14.18 9.32
C HIS A 27 1.97 -13.41 10.59
N SER A 28 0.90 -12.60 10.56
CA SER A 28 0.41 -11.89 11.74
C SER A 28 -1.10 -11.70 11.71
N ASP A 29 -1.68 -11.29 12.85
CA ASP A 29 -3.09 -10.94 12.96
C ASP A 29 -3.36 -9.45 12.66
N VAL A 30 -2.38 -8.72 12.14
CA VAL A 30 -2.57 -7.30 11.78
C VAL A 30 -3.49 -7.22 10.56
N PRO A 31 -4.61 -6.49 10.63
CA PRO A 31 -5.52 -6.38 9.50
C PRO A 31 -4.88 -5.55 8.38
N VAL A 32 -4.63 -6.21 7.25
CA VAL A 32 -4.09 -5.59 6.03
C VAL A 32 -4.87 -6.13 4.82
N PRO A 33 -5.01 -5.35 3.74
CA PRO A 33 -5.60 -5.85 2.50
C PRO A 33 -4.76 -7.00 1.93
N LYS A 34 -5.42 -8.02 1.39
CA LYS A 34 -4.71 -9.10 0.71
C LYS A 34 -3.99 -8.57 -0.53
N VAL A 35 -2.68 -8.75 -0.62
CA VAL A 35 -1.93 -8.47 -1.84
C VAL A 35 -1.95 -9.68 -2.79
N TYR A 36 -2.19 -9.44 -4.08
CA TYR A 36 -2.34 -10.51 -5.07
C TYR A 36 -1.07 -10.74 -5.89
N THR A 37 -0.49 -9.68 -6.46
CA THR A 37 0.69 -9.80 -7.31
C THR A 37 1.49 -8.50 -7.33
N LEU A 38 2.80 -8.64 -7.52
CA LEU A 38 3.72 -7.56 -7.85
C LEU A 38 4.13 -7.70 -9.31
N CYS A 39 4.06 -6.61 -10.07
CA CYS A 39 4.51 -6.51 -11.45
C CYS A 39 5.65 -5.50 -11.53
N GLU A 40 6.88 -6.00 -11.73
CA GLU A 40 8.08 -5.18 -11.89
C GLU A 40 8.31 -4.78 -13.37
N ASP A 41 7.55 -5.37 -14.29
CA ASP A 41 7.63 -5.03 -15.71
C ASP A 41 6.97 -3.67 -16.00
N ALA A 42 7.82 -2.65 -16.13
CA ALA A 42 7.39 -1.29 -16.45
C ALA A 42 6.80 -1.15 -17.87
N SER A 43 6.90 -2.15 -18.75
CA SER A 43 6.29 -2.09 -20.08
C SER A 43 4.75 -2.21 -20.05
N VAL A 44 4.19 -2.76 -18.97
CA VAL A 44 2.75 -3.00 -18.84
C VAL A 44 1.97 -1.70 -18.67
N ILE A 45 2.38 -0.83 -17.73
CA ILE A 45 1.71 0.46 -17.45
C ILE A 45 2.67 1.65 -17.29
N GLY A 46 3.94 1.50 -17.67
CA GLY A 46 4.95 2.56 -17.61
C GLY A 46 5.72 2.65 -16.29
N THR A 47 5.38 1.85 -15.28
CA THR A 47 6.04 1.79 -13.96
C THR A 47 5.72 0.47 -13.24
N PRO A 48 6.59 -0.01 -12.32
CA PRO A 48 6.24 -1.12 -11.42
C PRO A 48 5.00 -0.82 -10.56
N PHE A 49 4.21 -1.84 -10.27
CA PHE A 49 2.99 -1.76 -9.46
C PHE A 49 2.65 -3.09 -8.79
N TYR A 50 1.80 -3.08 -7.77
CA TYR A 50 1.18 -4.30 -7.25
C TYR A 50 -0.34 -4.16 -7.24
N VAL A 51 -1.03 -5.29 -7.20
CA VAL A 51 -2.49 -5.36 -7.08
C VAL A 51 -2.83 -5.92 -5.71
N MET A 52 -3.80 -5.30 -5.04
CA MET A 52 -4.29 -5.71 -3.73
C MET A 52 -5.82 -5.67 -3.68
N GLU A 53 -6.37 -6.26 -2.63
CA GLU A 53 -7.77 -6.26 -2.30
C GLU A 53 -8.33 -4.86 -2.16
N PHE A 54 -9.52 -4.66 -2.73
CA PHE A 54 -10.30 -3.48 -2.47
C PHE A 54 -11.10 -3.69 -1.19
N LEU A 55 -10.91 -2.82 -0.21
CA LEU A 55 -11.67 -2.82 1.04
C LEU A 55 -12.69 -1.69 0.99
N GLU A 56 -13.98 -2.04 1.01
CA GLU A 56 -15.04 -1.08 1.24
C GLU A 56 -14.98 -0.59 2.69
N GLY A 57 -14.88 0.72 2.89
CA GLY A 57 -14.70 1.26 4.23
C GLY A 57 -14.67 2.78 4.27
N ARG A 58 -14.30 3.32 5.43
CA ARG A 58 -14.22 4.76 5.71
C ARG A 58 -12.76 5.17 5.88
N ILE A 59 -12.37 6.30 5.28
CA ILE A 59 -11.08 6.94 5.54
C ILE A 59 -11.32 8.05 6.56
N PHE A 60 -10.72 7.92 7.74
CA PHE A 60 -10.76 8.94 8.77
C PHE A 60 -9.59 9.90 8.59
N SER A 61 -9.89 11.13 8.18
CA SER A 61 -8.89 12.19 7.99
C SER A 61 -8.44 12.84 9.30
N ASP A 62 -9.33 12.88 10.29
CA ASP A 62 -9.04 13.35 11.65
C ASP A 62 -8.66 12.17 12.55
N ILE A 63 -7.36 12.02 12.81
CA ILE A 63 -6.83 10.93 13.64
C ILE A 63 -7.22 11.04 15.13
N THR A 64 -7.75 12.19 15.57
CA THR A 64 -8.26 12.33 16.93
C THR A 64 -9.62 11.64 17.09
N LEU A 65 -10.30 11.34 15.97
CA LEU A 65 -11.62 10.70 15.90
C LEU A 65 -12.69 11.43 16.73
N THR A 66 -12.45 12.67 17.16
CA THR A 66 -13.30 13.42 18.11
C THR A 66 -14.71 13.68 17.57
N LYS A 67 -14.88 13.68 16.25
CA LYS A 67 -16.15 13.94 15.57
C LYS A 67 -16.96 12.67 15.26
N LEU A 68 -16.45 11.49 15.61
CA LEU A 68 -17.11 10.23 15.33
C LEU A 68 -17.77 9.71 16.61
N PRO A 69 -19.00 9.18 16.51
CA PRO A 69 -19.59 8.44 17.63
C PRO A 69 -18.76 7.17 17.87
N PHE A 70 -18.69 6.74 19.13
CA PHE A 70 -18.21 5.40 19.44
C PHE A 70 -19.22 4.39 18.90
N GLU A 71 -18.77 3.49 18.03
CA GLU A 71 -19.54 2.34 17.55
C GLU A 71 -19.00 1.12 18.29
N GLU A 72 -19.89 0.35 18.94
CA GLU A 72 -19.56 -0.93 19.61
C GLU A 72 -19.32 -2.07 18.60
#